data_AF-A0AA40ECK0-F1
#
_entry.id   AF-A0AA40ECK0-F1
#
_cell.length_a   1.000
_cell.length_b   1.000
_cell.length_c   1.000
_cell.angle_alpha   90.00
_cell.angle_beta   90.00
_cell.angle_gamma   90.00
#
_symmetry.space_group_name_H-M   'P 1'
#
loop_
_entity.id
_entity.type
_entity.pdbx_description
1 polymer ?
#
loop_
_entity_poly.entity_id
_entity_poly.type
_entity_poly.pdbx_seq_one_letter_code
_entity_poly.pdbx_strand_id
1 'polypeptide(L)'
;MIDFSLRQSATVVMPSLRGPIEKTAIYLTDTANLSRSLARSKHSIHFTDPTITITGAAHGLLDEPFKLVSLLFDRYQPPGPSVHGRRRLEQLLVSRFLPVLNLNVRQELFWREAASEDTMAPSSRKTVPNSVIEQEIELLPHPSATIRIGHSVDIPGIQEPLNVELSAQKLLRFRNPLAPSLGLALHQITGPGTAFLVADAGDWQFRSSQECKELSRFSKITGGFPQMTDPFRNAPTLEVGYAFGSHRMGVQSERPFTKPADRGVRGMDCDLDDNDRTGPWTVSAGLSSGVAATYLRYGRNLFSLLARNYHGKQSTIRAEIELASSTQRDFFLAFRALKRIGKFSKAGLELGLTPNNVHLSLYWSRLGQRISLPILVARKILPRLSKTPVKKTPPSLSEDLQRYIGRRRAEADELTVILATGVEPRQNRERVGGGLVILSAKYGVRDATPDEIADVTIAVAALVDGGRLVIPKGMRKSRLLGFWDPAPMTSKVLNVRYIHQGREKTVEVSGRDELKLP
;
A
#
# COMPACT_ATOMS: atom_id res chain seq x y z
N MET A 1 16.79 -5.06 10.78
CA MET A 1 16.07 -4.25 9.79
C MET A 1 14.92 -3.56 10.47
N ILE A 2 14.99 -2.24 10.53
CA ILE A 2 14.03 -1.39 11.24
C ILE A 2 13.53 -0.35 10.24
N ASP A 3 12.24 -0.37 9.97
CA ASP A 3 11.51 0.72 9.34
C ASP A 3 10.75 1.46 10.45
N PHE A 4 10.53 2.75 10.29
CA PHE A 4 9.80 3.55 11.27
C PHE A 4 8.84 4.52 10.59
N SER A 5 7.70 4.70 11.24
CA SER A 5 6.68 5.69 10.85
C SER A 5 6.32 6.54 12.07
N LEU A 6 6.57 7.84 11.98
CA LEU A 6 6.12 8.84 12.94
C LEU A 6 5.00 9.66 12.29
N ARG A 7 3.88 9.87 12.99
CA ARG A 7 2.77 10.69 12.50
C ARG A 7 2.17 11.53 13.62
N GLN A 8 1.85 12.77 13.28
CA GLN A 8 1.09 13.70 14.10
C GLN A 8 -0.06 14.27 13.27
N SER A 9 -1.26 14.27 13.83
CA SER A 9 -2.42 14.93 13.20
C SER A 9 -3.14 15.84 14.19
N ALA A 10 -3.56 17.01 13.71
CA ALA A 10 -4.40 17.95 14.45
C ALA A 10 -5.61 18.30 13.59
N THR A 11 -6.79 18.26 14.19
CA THR A 11 -8.07 18.56 13.53
C THR A 11 -8.71 19.74 14.24
N VAL A 12 -9.18 20.73 13.48
CA VAL A 12 -9.82 21.93 13.99
C VAL A 12 -11.08 22.21 13.18
N VAL A 13 -12.17 22.58 13.87
CA VAL A 13 -13.41 23.05 13.25
C VAL A 13 -13.24 24.51 12.82
N MET A 14 -13.69 24.86 11.63
CA MET A 14 -13.52 26.20 11.04
C MET A 14 -14.86 26.81 10.64
N PRO A 15 -15.65 27.35 11.59
CA PRO A 15 -16.97 27.92 11.32
C PRO A 15 -16.95 29.07 10.30
N SER A 16 -15.85 29.82 10.22
CA SER A 16 -15.69 30.95 9.30
C SER A 16 -15.73 30.55 7.81
N LEU A 17 -15.41 29.29 7.49
CA LEU A 17 -15.42 28.79 6.11
C LEU A 17 -16.80 28.33 5.64
N ARG A 18 -17.77 28.17 6.55
CA ARG A 18 -19.12 27.70 6.21
C ARG A 18 -19.84 28.64 5.23
N GLY A 19 -19.84 29.93 5.50
CA GLY A 19 -20.51 30.93 4.64
C GLY A 19 -19.98 30.98 3.20
N PRO A 20 -18.65 31.06 2.99
CA PRO A 20 -18.05 30.97 1.66
C PRO A 20 -18.38 29.67 0.90
N ILE A 21 -18.36 28.52 1.59
CA ILE A 21 -18.69 27.22 1.00
C ILE A 21 -20.15 27.17 0.56
N GLU A 22 -21.07 27.63 1.42
CA GLU A 22 -22.51 27.68 1.13
C GLU A 22 -22.80 28.57 -0.10
N LYS A 23 -22.20 29.76 -0.17
CA LYS A 23 -22.31 30.66 -1.34
C LYS A 23 -21.80 30.01 -2.62
N THR A 24 -20.67 29.32 -2.55
CA THR A 24 -20.07 28.63 -3.70
C THR A 24 -20.94 27.46 -4.16
N ALA A 25 -21.53 26.72 -3.22
CA ALA A 25 -22.44 25.62 -3.52
C ALA A 25 -23.70 26.13 -4.24
N ILE A 26 -24.33 27.20 -3.74
CA ILE A 26 -25.51 27.83 -4.37
C ILE A 26 -25.17 28.30 -5.79
N TYR A 27 -24.03 28.98 -5.96
CA TYR A 27 -23.57 29.43 -7.27
C TYR A 27 -23.36 28.28 -8.27
N LEU A 28 -22.76 27.17 -7.82
CA LEU A 28 -22.56 25.98 -8.67
C LEU A 28 -23.89 25.30 -9.03
N THR A 29 -24.86 25.27 -8.12
CA THR A 29 -26.19 24.70 -8.42
C THR A 29 -26.98 25.55 -9.43
N ASP A 30 -26.84 26.88 -9.36
CA ASP A 30 -27.50 27.81 -10.29
C ASP A 30 -26.88 27.72 -11.69
N THR A 31 -25.55 27.68 -11.78
CA THR A 31 -24.83 27.59 -13.06
C THR A 31 -25.02 26.25 -13.77
N ALA A 32 -25.23 25.17 -13.03
CA ALA A 32 -25.41 23.84 -13.61
C ALA A 32 -26.84 23.59 -14.18
N ASN A 33 -27.74 24.60 -14.22
CA ASN A 33 -29.16 24.46 -14.59
C ASN A 33 -29.92 23.36 -13.82
N LEU A 34 -29.33 22.84 -12.74
CA LEU A 34 -29.90 21.86 -11.82
C LEU A 34 -31.01 22.48 -10.97
N SER A 35 -31.09 23.81 -10.93
CA SER A 35 -32.12 24.62 -10.27
C SER A 35 -33.55 24.23 -10.69
N ARG A 36 -33.82 23.80 -11.93
CA ARG A 36 -35.18 23.35 -12.32
C ARG A 36 -35.57 21.98 -11.74
N SER A 37 -34.59 21.11 -11.48
CA SER A 37 -34.81 19.80 -10.85
C SER A 37 -34.84 19.91 -9.33
N LEU A 38 -33.94 20.72 -8.74
CA LEU A 38 -33.88 20.99 -7.31
C LEU A 38 -35.03 21.87 -6.82
N ALA A 39 -35.52 22.82 -7.62
CA ALA A 39 -36.72 23.61 -7.28
C ALA A 39 -38.02 22.78 -7.29
N ARG A 40 -38.02 21.59 -7.94
CA ARG A 40 -39.11 20.62 -7.84
C ARG A 40 -39.00 19.73 -6.58
N SER A 41 -37.80 19.53 -6.04
CA SER A 41 -37.61 18.80 -4.78
C SER A 41 -37.70 19.76 -3.60
N LYS A 42 -38.70 19.61 -2.73
CA LYS A 42 -38.85 20.37 -1.48
C LYS A 42 -37.78 20.01 -0.42
N HIS A 43 -36.48 20.04 -0.76
CA HIS A 43 -35.41 19.59 0.13
C HIS A 43 -34.48 20.75 0.46
N SER A 44 -34.39 21.12 1.74
CA SER A 44 -33.44 22.13 2.22
C SER A 44 -32.11 21.47 2.57
N ILE A 45 -31.00 21.96 2.02
CA ILE A 45 -29.64 21.46 2.30
C ILE A 45 -29.08 22.21 3.51
N HIS A 46 -28.59 21.48 4.52
CA HIS A 46 -27.93 22.03 5.69
C HIS A 46 -26.43 21.69 5.68
N PHE A 47 -25.60 22.72 5.72
CA PHE A 47 -24.14 22.62 5.79
C PHE A 47 -23.67 22.68 7.25
N THR A 48 -22.83 21.73 7.67
CA THR A 48 -22.14 21.78 8.97
C THR A 48 -20.89 22.66 8.91
N ASP A 49 -20.30 22.94 10.08
CA ASP A 49 -19.02 23.64 10.13
C ASP A 49 -17.90 22.72 9.58
N PRO A 50 -17.11 23.17 8.60
CA PRO A 50 -16.08 22.34 7.99
C PRO A 50 -14.97 22.03 8.99
N THR A 51 -14.37 20.84 8.84
CA THR A 51 -13.23 20.40 9.63
C THR A 51 -11.97 20.41 8.78
N ILE A 52 -10.89 20.96 9.34
CA ILE A 52 -9.56 20.94 8.71
C ILE A 52 -8.67 20.04 9.55
N THR A 53 -8.04 19.06 8.91
CA THR A 53 -7.05 18.18 9.51
C THR A 53 -5.70 18.39 8.85
N ILE A 54 -4.71 18.78 9.64
CA ILE A 54 -3.30 18.84 9.21
C ILE A 54 -2.62 17.60 9.75
N THR A 55 -1.98 16.85 8.86
CA THR A 55 -1.17 15.68 9.20
C THR A 55 0.27 15.88 8.75
N GLY A 56 1.20 15.84 9.69
CA GLY A 56 2.63 15.68 9.42
C GLY A 56 3.05 14.25 9.72
N ALA A 57 3.84 13.64 8.85
CA ALA A 57 4.43 12.33 9.09
C ALA A 57 5.83 12.23 8.51
N ALA A 58 6.61 11.29 9.04
CA ALA A 58 7.91 10.94 8.54
C ALA A 58 8.02 9.42 8.52
N HIS A 59 8.41 8.89 7.36
CA HIS A 59 8.72 7.48 7.17
C HIS A 59 10.22 7.34 6.91
N GLY A 60 10.86 6.30 7.43
CA GLY A 60 12.29 6.12 7.22
C GLY A 60 12.77 4.69 7.37
N LEU A 61 13.81 4.37 6.60
CA LEU A 61 14.47 3.08 6.56
C LEU A 61 15.85 3.23 7.23
N LEU A 62 16.08 2.49 8.32
CA LEU A 62 17.36 2.54 9.05
C LEU A 62 18.44 1.62 8.46
N ASP A 63 18.06 0.67 7.61
CA ASP A 63 18.98 -0.29 6.96
C ASP A 63 19.23 0.09 5.49
N GLU A 64 20.28 -0.50 4.90
CA GLU A 64 20.65 -0.27 3.50
C GLU A 64 19.52 -0.69 2.52
N PRO A 65 19.14 0.15 1.54
CA PRO A 65 17.99 -0.08 0.65
C PRO A 65 18.07 -1.43 -0.08
N PHE A 66 19.27 -1.90 -0.44
CA PHE A 66 19.43 -3.19 -1.11
C PHE A 66 19.17 -4.43 -0.23
N LYS A 67 19.29 -4.32 1.10
CA LYS A 67 18.86 -5.38 2.04
C LYS A 67 17.33 -5.42 2.18
N LEU A 68 16.68 -4.30 1.89
CA LEU A 68 15.25 -4.06 2.05
C LEU A 68 14.44 -4.49 0.82
N VAL A 69 14.98 -4.35 -0.40
CA VAL A 69 14.24 -4.61 -1.65
C VAL A 69 13.57 -6.00 -1.71
N SER A 70 14.25 -7.08 -1.30
CA SER A 70 13.65 -8.43 -1.26
C SER A 70 12.47 -8.59 -0.26
N LEU A 71 12.30 -7.63 0.63
CA LEU A 71 11.26 -7.55 1.67
C LEU A 71 10.19 -6.53 1.35
N LEU A 72 10.49 -5.58 0.45
CA LEU A 72 9.52 -4.67 -0.15
C LEU A 72 8.61 -5.39 -1.17
N PHE A 73 9.06 -6.53 -1.70
CA PHE A 73 8.25 -7.45 -2.51
C PHE A 73 7.56 -8.54 -1.70
N ASP A 74 7.87 -8.66 -0.41
CA ASP A 74 7.05 -9.47 0.48
C ASP A 74 5.72 -8.74 0.63
N ARG A 75 4.72 -9.21 -0.10
CA ARG A 75 3.37 -8.63 -0.16
C ARG A 75 2.64 -8.93 1.15
N TYR A 76 3.16 -8.35 2.24
CA TYR A 76 2.52 -8.23 3.55
C TYR A 76 1.09 -7.70 3.45
N GLN A 77 0.75 -7.09 2.31
CA GLN A 77 -0.63 -6.94 1.92
C GLN A 77 -0.86 -7.19 0.42
N PRO A 78 -1.75 -8.14 0.06
CA PRO A 78 -2.14 -8.35 -1.33
C PRO A 78 -2.89 -7.13 -1.91
N PRO A 79 -3.12 -7.09 -3.25
CA PRO A 79 -3.25 -5.87 -4.07
C PRO A 79 -4.55 -5.07 -3.93
N GLY A 80 -5.19 -5.00 -2.76
CA GLY A 80 -6.14 -3.93 -2.46
C GLY A 80 -5.43 -2.58 -2.28
N PRO A 81 -6.17 -1.44 -2.21
CA PRO A 81 -5.59 -0.09 -2.22
C PRO A 81 -4.40 -0.01 -1.27
N SER A 82 -3.22 0.13 -1.86
CA SER A 82 -1.95 -0.16 -1.22
C SER A 82 -1.73 0.79 -0.04
N VAL A 83 -1.31 0.24 1.11
CA VAL A 83 -0.89 1.01 2.29
C VAL A 83 0.20 2.03 1.95
N HIS A 84 0.94 1.74 0.88
CA HIS A 84 1.90 2.64 0.28
C HIS A 84 1.18 3.45 -0.80
N GLY A 85 1.06 4.76 -0.59
CA GLY A 85 0.57 5.68 -1.63
C GLY A 85 1.40 5.59 -2.92
N ARG A 86 0.89 6.15 -4.01
CA ARG A 86 1.50 6.13 -5.35
C ARG A 86 3.01 6.43 -5.28
N ARG A 87 3.86 5.50 -5.72
CA ARG A 87 5.34 5.62 -5.75
C ARG A 87 6.03 5.86 -4.40
N ARG A 88 5.33 5.72 -3.27
CA ARG A 88 5.93 5.88 -1.93
C ARG A 88 7.13 4.94 -1.75
N LEU A 89 7.07 3.76 -2.36
CA LEU A 89 8.14 2.77 -2.35
C LEU A 89 9.39 3.21 -3.14
N GLU A 90 9.21 3.75 -4.36
CA GLU A 90 10.31 4.37 -5.13
C GLU A 90 11.03 5.42 -4.29
N GLN A 91 10.25 6.28 -3.64
CA GLN A 91 10.78 7.43 -2.92
C GLN A 91 11.55 7.01 -1.67
N LEU A 92 11.01 6.06 -0.89
CA LEU A 92 11.70 5.50 0.27
C LEU A 92 13.04 4.83 -0.12
N LEU A 93 13.06 4.12 -1.26
CA LEU A 93 14.28 3.51 -1.79
C LEU A 93 15.32 4.56 -2.21
N VAL A 94 14.89 5.71 -2.72
CA VAL A 94 15.77 6.80 -3.18
C VAL A 94 16.31 7.64 -2.02
N SER A 95 15.48 8.01 -1.05
CA SER A 95 15.83 9.03 -0.06
C SER A 95 16.12 8.51 1.35
N ARG A 96 15.87 7.22 1.64
CA ARG A 96 15.88 6.59 2.99
C ARG A 96 14.96 7.23 4.03
N PHE A 97 14.53 8.47 3.81
CA PHE A 97 13.67 9.28 4.65
C PHE A 97 12.64 9.99 3.76
N LEU A 98 11.36 9.90 4.13
CA LEU A 98 10.25 10.46 3.38
C LEU A 98 9.39 11.33 4.29
N PRO A 99 9.49 12.67 4.18
CA PRO A 99 8.57 13.57 4.85
C PRO A 99 7.22 13.55 4.12
N VAL A 100 6.14 13.54 4.90
CA VAL A 100 4.77 13.58 4.42
C VAL A 100 4.06 14.74 5.11
N LEU A 101 3.45 15.60 4.32
CA LEU A 101 2.62 16.70 4.82
C LEU A 101 1.31 16.72 4.04
N ASN A 102 0.20 16.63 4.76
CA ASN A 102 -1.12 16.50 4.19
C ASN A 102 -2.10 17.45 4.90
N LEU A 103 -2.91 18.14 4.10
CA LEU A 103 -4.03 18.95 4.54
C LEU A 103 -5.33 18.35 4.01
N ASN A 104 -6.25 18.04 4.91
CA ASN A 104 -7.57 17.51 4.58
C ASN A 104 -8.65 18.49 5.04
N VAL A 105 -9.57 18.84 4.15
CA VAL A 105 -10.77 19.62 4.44
C VAL A 105 -11.98 18.73 4.22
N ARG A 106 -12.83 18.59 5.23
CA ARG A 106 -14.05 17.80 5.17
C ARG A 106 -15.27 18.67 5.45
N GLN A 107 -16.25 18.57 4.56
CA GLN A 107 -17.55 19.22 4.64
C GLN A 107 -18.66 18.16 4.62
N GLU A 108 -19.58 18.25 5.58
CA GLU A 108 -20.75 17.37 5.65
C GLU A 108 -22.01 18.13 5.28
N LEU A 109 -22.92 17.43 4.60
CA LEU A 109 -24.19 17.97 4.14
C LEU A 109 -25.34 17.05 4.56
N PHE A 110 -26.37 17.66 5.13
CA PHE A 110 -27.62 16.99 5.52
C PHE A 110 -28.76 17.48 4.64
N TRP A 111 -29.50 16.54 4.07
CA TRP A 111 -30.65 16.84 3.22
C TRP A 111 -31.89 16.67 4.08
N ARG A 112 -32.65 17.76 4.26
CA ARG A 112 -33.90 17.75 5.02
C ARG A 112 -35.06 17.80 4.04
N GLU A 113 -35.94 16.81 4.09
CA GLU A 113 -37.27 16.90 3.46
C GLU A 113 -38.06 18.00 4.15
N ALA A 114 -38.69 18.89 3.38
CA ALA A 114 -39.63 19.86 3.93
C ALA A 114 -40.78 19.09 4.57
N ALA A 115 -40.83 19.08 5.90
CA ALA A 115 -41.95 18.55 6.64
C ALA A 115 -43.23 19.26 6.19
N SER A 116 -44.26 18.47 5.85
CA SER A 116 -45.64 18.96 5.88
C SER A 116 -45.97 19.40 7.31
N GLU A 117 -46.59 20.57 7.46
CA GLU A 117 -46.77 21.32 8.73
C GLU A 117 -47.48 20.58 9.89
N ASP A 118 -47.94 19.33 9.73
CA ASP A 118 -48.91 18.71 10.66
C ASP A 118 -48.40 17.53 11.51
N THR A 119 -47.10 17.29 11.69
CA THR A 119 -46.66 16.28 12.66
C THR A 119 -45.51 16.77 13.54
N MET A 120 -45.89 17.31 14.71
CA MET A 120 -44.99 17.58 15.84
C MET A 120 -44.44 16.27 16.41
N ALA A 121 -43.34 15.79 15.84
CA ALA A 121 -42.38 14.94 16.51
C ALA A 121 -40.98 15.53 16.28
N PRO A 122 -40.12 15.67 17.31
CA PRO A 122 -38.75 16.12 17.11
C PRO A 122 -38.03 15.02 16.32
N SER A 123 -37.98 15.17 14.99
CA SER A 123 -37.34 14.22 14.08
C SER A 123 -35.92 13.93 14.58
N SER A 124 -35.64 12.67 14.92
CA SER A 124 -34.31 12.20 15.30
C SER A 124 -33.28 12.76 14.33
N ARG A 125 -32.39 13.64 14.79
CA ARG A 125 -31.27 14.17 13.99
C ARG A 125 -30.59 12.98 13.34
N LYS A 126 -30.66 12.85 12.00
CA LYS A 126 -29.89 11.82 11.28
C LYS A 126 -28.44 11.95 11.75
N THR A 127 -27.90 10.91 12.35
CA THR A 127 -26.54 10.91 12.92
C THR A 127 -25.46 10.80 11.85
N VAL A 128 -25.85 10.38 10.64
CA VAL A 128 -24.97 10.19 9.48
C VAL A 128 -25.33 11.20 8.39
N PRO A 129 -24.34 11.91 7.81
CA PRO A 129 -24.58 12.87 6.73
C PRO A 129 -25.00 12.16 5.43
N ASN A 130 -25.95 12.75 4.72
CA ASN A 130 -26.38 12.25 3.41
C ASN A 130 -25.28 12.44 2.35
N SER A 131 -24.48 13.50 2.46
CA SER A 131 -23.36 13.74 1.53
C SER A 131 -22.15 14.26 2.28
N VAL A 132 -20.97 13.82 1.85
CA VAL A 132 -19.69 14.27 2.40
C VAL A 132 -18.75 14.59 1.26
N ILE A 133 -18.10 15.74 1.35
CA ILE A 133 -17.07 16.16 0.42
C ILE A 133 -15.77 16.28 1.20
N GLU A 134 -14.75 15.52 0.80
CA GLU A 134 -13.40 15.63 1.32
C GLU A 134 -12.45 16.12 0.23
N GLN A 135 -11.59 17.07 0.59
CA GLN A 135 -10.50 17.55 -0.25
C GLN A 135 -9.20 17.32 0.50
N GLU A 136 -8.29 16.55 -0.10
CA GLU A 136 -7.02 16.16 0.48
C GLU A 136 -5.88 16.66 -0.41
N ILE A 137 -5.01 17.49 0.15
CA ILE A 137 -3.85 18.06 -0.52
C ILE A 137 -2.60 17.51 0.16
N GLU A 138 -1.89 16.64 -0.55
CA GLU A 138 -0.57 16.16 -0.13
C GLU A 138 0.47 17.15 -0.66
N LEU A 139 1.18 17.84 0.22
CA LEU A 139 2.20 18.83 -0.14
C LEU A 139 3.58 18.20 -0.30
N LEU A 140 3.89 17.22 0.57
CA LEU A 140 5.13 16.45 0.56
C LEU A 140 4.76 14.96 0.59
N PRO A 141 5.50 14.08 -0.12
CA PRO A 141 6.76 14.35 -0.84
C PRO A 141 6.56 14.88 -2.27
N HIS A 142 5.38 14.68 -2.85
CA HIS A 142 5.01 15.25 -4.14
C HIS A 142 3.64 15.89 -4.04
N PRO A 143 3.45 17.08 -4.63
CA PRO A 143 2.19 17.78 -4.55
C PRO A 143 1.12 16.98 -5.29
N SER A 144 0.06 16.55 -4.59
CA SER A 144 -1.09 15.87 -5.16
C SER A 144 -2.38 16.39 -4.54
N ALA A 145 -3.44 16.44 -5.33
CA ALA A 145 -4.77 16.83 -4.89
C ALA A 145 -5.73 15.67 -5.12
N THR A 146 -6.50 15.33 -4.09
CA THR A 146 -7.53 14.30 -4.12
C THR A 146 -8.85 14.90 -3.68
N ILE A 147 -9.90 14.64 -4.43
CA ILE A 147 -11.28 14.99 -4.07
C ILE A 147 -12.06 13.70 -3.89
N ARG A 148 -12.82 13.61 -2.80
CA ARG A 148 -13.71 12.48 -2.52
C ARG A 148 -15.12 13.00 -2.27
N ILE A 149 -16.10 12.33 -2.86
CA ILE A 149 -17.51 12.66 -2.72
C ILE A 149 -18.24 11.38 -2.33
N GLY A 150 -18.86 11.38 -1.16
CA GLY A 150 -19.76 10.32 -0.70
C GLY A 150 -21.21 10.81 -0.74
N HIS A 151 -22.14 10.00 -1.25
CA HIS A 151 -23.56 10.33 -1.29
C HIS A 151 -24.42 9.08 -1.10
N SER A 152 -25.48 9.19 -0.28
CA SER A 152 -26.49 8.13 -0.11
C SER A 152 -27.63 8.30 -1.12
N VAL A 153 -27.89 7.26 -1.90
CA VAL A 153 -29.00 7.21 -2.86
C VAL A 153 -30.06 6.25 -2.35
N ASP A 154 -31.28 6.74 -2.17
CA ASP A 154 -32.43 5.91 -1.85
C ASP A 154 -32.94 5.22 -3.12
N ILE A 155 -32.92 3.87 -3.14
CA ILE A 155 -33.39 3.08 -4.28
C ILE A 155 -34.82 2.61 -4.01
N PRO A 156 -35.80 2.90 -4.90
CA PRO A 156 -37.17 2.44 -4.74
C PRO A 156 -37.24 0.91 -4.59
N GLY A 157 -37.89 0.43 -3.52
CA GLY A 157 -38.05 -1.01 -3.25
C GLY A 157 -36.94 -1.65 -2.41
N ILE A 158 -35.92 -0.90 -2.00
CA ILE A 158 -34.89 -1.37 -1.05
C ILE A 158 -34.96 -0.52 0.24
N GLN A 159 -34.95 -1.18 1.40
CA GLN A 159 -35.12 -0.49 2.70
C GLN A 159 -33.91 0.35 3.12
N GLU A 160 -32.70 -0.08 2.75
CA GLU A 160 -31.44 0.60 3.10
C GLU A 160 -30.88 1.34 1.88
N PRO A 161 -30.38 2.58 2.03
CA PRO A 161 -29.82 3.35 0.93
C PRO A 161 -28.55 2.72 0.37
N LEU A 162 -28.32 2.91 -0.92
CA LEU A 162 -27.05 2.61 -1.57
C LEU A 162 -26.10 3.80 -1.37
N ASN A 163 -24.98 3.57 -0.71
CA ASN A 163 -23.97 4.61 -0.54
C ASN A 163 -22.93 4.51 -1.65
N VAL A 164 -22.73 5.63 -2.35
CA VAL A 164 -21.80 5.77 -3.46
C VAL A 164 -20.65 6.68 -3.04
N GLU A 165 -19.42 6.26 -3.29
CA GLU A 165 -18.21 7.06 -3.10
C GLU A 165 -17.45 7.18 -4.40
N LEU A 166 -17.09 8.41 -4.75
CA LEU A 166 -16.24 8.72 -5.89
C LEU A 166 -14.98 9.40 -5.37
N SER A 167 -13.83 9.01 -5.91
CA SER A 167 -12.57 9.69 -5.63
C SER A 167 -11.81 9.98 -6.91
N ALA A 168 -11.24 11.18 -7.01
CA ALA A 168 -10.35 11.55 -8.09
C ALA A 168 -9.06 12.11 -7.51
N GLN A 169 -7.91 11.54 -7.88
CA GLN A 169 -6.60 12.02 -7.44
C GLN A 169 -5.76 12.46 -8.65
N LYS A 170 -5.11 13.61 -8.52
CA LYS A 170 -4.24 14.17 -9.55
C LYS A 170 -2.90 14.60 -8.95
N LEU A 171 -1.81 14.19 -9.59
CA LEU A 171 -0.47 14.67 -9.27
C LEU A 171 -0.27 16.06 -9.87
N LEU A 172 0.14 17.02 -9.05
CA LEU A 172 0.32 18.42 -9.44
C LEU A 172 1.73 18.67 -10.01
N ARG A 173 2.18 17.83 -10.96
CA ARG A 173 3.47 18.02 -11.66
C ARG A 173 3.31 18.93 -12.87
N PHE A 174 4.16 19.96 -12.96
CA PHE A 174 4.17 20.93 -14.06
C PHE A 174 4.72 20.40 -15.39
N ARG A 175 5.47 19.27 -15.40
CA ARG A 175 6.27 18.84 -16.56
C ARG A 175 5.87 17.56 -17.30
N ASN A 176 4.74 16.93 -16.95
CA ASN A 176 4.10 15.89 -17.75
C ASN A 176 2.74 15.56 -17.12
N PRO A 177 1.60 15.92 -17.72
CA PRO A 177 0.30 15.67 -17.13
C PRO A 177 -0.01 14.17 -17.21
N LEU A 178 0.14 13.46 -16.09
CA LEU A 178 -0.44 12.13 -15.92
C LEU A 178 -1.96 12.27 -15.83
N ALA A 179 -2.69 11.28 -16.37
CA ALA A 179 -4.13 11.19 -16.18
C ALA A 179 -4.48 11.10 -14.67
N PRO A 180 -5.60 11.69 -14.24
CA PRO A 180 -6.07 11.53 -12.87
C PRO A 180 -6.46 10.06 -12.61
N SER A 181 -6.15 9.55 -11.43
CA SER A 181 -6.66 8.25 -10.99
C SER A 181 -8.08 8.42 -10.45
N LEU A 182 -8.92 7.43 -10.72
CA LEU A 182 -10.33 7.41 -10.33
C LEU A 182 -10.58 6.19 -9.45
N GLY A 183 -11.34 6.40 -8.38
CA GLY A 183 -11.81 5.36 -7.50
C GLY A 183 -13.32 5.45 -7.34
N LEU A 184 -13.96 4.30 -7.22
CA LEU A 184 -15.39 4.13 -7.01
C LEU A 184 -15.57 3.14 -5.85
N ALA A 185 -16.43 3.45 -4.90
CA ALA A 185 -16.91 2.46 -3.95
C ALA A 185 -18.43 2.50 -3.86
N LEU A 186 -19.03 1.33 -3.76
CA LEU A 186 -20.45 1.11 -3.55
C LEU A 186 -20.59 0.26 -2.30
N HIS A 187 -21.43 0.65 -1.37
CA HIS A 187 -21.74 -0.20 -0.21
C HIS A 187 -23.18 -0.03 0.24
N GLN A 188 -23.72 -1.11 0.78
CA GLN A 188 -25.09 -1.17 1.24
C GLN A 188 -25.21 -2.12 2.42
N ILE A 189 -26.03 -1.74 3.40
CA ILE A 189 -26.36 -2.61 4.52
C ILE A 189 -27.37 -3.64 4.00
N THR A 190 -27.02 -4.93 4.12
CA THR A 190 -27.83 -6.05 3.67
C THR A 190 -27.86 -7.12 4.77
N GLY A 191 -29.01 -7.33 5.41
CA GLY A 191 -29.13 -8.33 6.49
C GLY A 191 -28.25 -8.00 7.71
N PRO A 192 -27.42 -8.93 8.22
CA PRO A 192 -26.60 -8.73 9.43
C PRO A 192 -25.28 -7.98 9.18
N GLY A 193 -25.05 -7.42 7.99
CA GLY A 193 -23.78 -6.76 7.65
C GLY A 193 -23.88 -5.83 6.45
N THR A 194 -22.72 -5.44 5.94
CA THR A 194 -22.56 -4.50 4.83
C THR A 194 -21.85 -5.17 3.67
N ALA A 195 -22.52 -5.26 2.52
CA ALA A 195 -21.89 -5.64 1.26
C ALA A 195 -21.19 -4.41 0.66
N PHE A 196 -20.00 -4.60 0.10
CA PHE A 196 -19.23 -3.52 -0.53
C PHE A 196 -18.54 -3.98 -1.82
N LEU A 197 -18.38 -3.03 -2.73
CA LEU A 197 -17.62 -3.14 -3.96
C LEU A 197 -16.74 -1.91 -4.08
N VAL A 198 -15.44 -2.10 -4.34
CA VAL A 198 -14.46 -1.03 -4.48
C VAL A 198 -13.71 -1.25 -5.79
N ALA A 199 -13.62 -0.23 -6.62
CA ALA A 199 -12.83 -0.22 -7.83
C ALA A 199 -11.86 0.95 -7.79
N ASP A 200 -10.60 0.70 -8.10
CA ASP A 200 -9.56 1.74 -8.22
C ASP A 200 -8.88 1.59 -9.57
N ALA A 201 -8.81 2.67 -10.34
CA ALA A 201 -8.14 2.70 -11.63
C ALA A 201 -6.61 2.64 -11.49
N GLY A 202 -6.04 2.95 -10.32
CA GLY A 202 -4.60 3.02 -10.13
C GLY A 202 -3.96 4.05 -11.07
N ASP A 203 -2.84 3.68 -11.69
CA ASP A 203 -2.07 4.53 -12.62
C ASP A 203 -2.53 4.42 -14.08
N TRP A 204 -3.71 3.82 -14.30
CA TRP A 204 -4.24 3.53 -15.63
C TRP A 204 -4.42 4.79 -16.48
N GLN A 205 -4.01 4.72 -17.75
CA GLN A 205 -4.18 5.80 -18.73
C GLN A 205 -5.24 5.37 -19.76
N PHE A 206 -6.20 6.25 -20.05
CA PHE A 206 -7.32 6.01 -20.97
C PHE A 206 -6.94 5.62 -22.42
N ARG A 207 -5.65 5.74 -22.81
CA ARG A 207 -5.18 5.23 -24.11
C ARG A 207 -4.99 3.73 -24.02
N SER A 208 -5.44 2.98 -25.03
CA SER A 208 -5.38 1.50 -25.15
C SER A 208 -4.00 0.92 -24.79
N SER A 209 -3.69 0.81 -23.51
CA SER A 209 -2.58 0.05 -22.97
C SER A 209 -2.94 -1.44 -23.09
N GLN A 210 -1.94 -2.29 -23.35
CA GLN A 210 -2.13 -3.73 -23.45
C GLN A 210 -2.71 -4.38 -22.18
N GLU A 211 -2.74 -3.66 -21.05
CA GLU A 211 -3.24 -4.08 -19.74
C GLU A 211 -4.70 -4.57 -19.79
N CYS A 212 -5.58 -3.91 -20.56
CA CYS A 212 -6.99 -4.34 -20.68
C CYS A 212 -7.19 -5.54 -21.61
N LYS A 213 -6.24 -5.83 -22.51
CA LYS A 213 -6.31 -7.02 -23.39
C LYS A 213 -6.08 -8.30 -22.57
N GLU A 214 -5.32 -8.22 -21.47
CA GLU A 214 -5.04 -9.34 -20.57
C GLU A 214 -6.21 -9.70 -19.64
N LEU A 215 -7.12 -8.76 -19.33
CA LEU A 215 -8.35 -9.06 -18.58
C LEU A 215 -9.25 -10.07 -19.32
N SER A 216 -9.25 -10.06 -20.65
CA SER A 216 -9.96 -11.07 -21.46
C SER A 216 -9.21 -12.41 -21.56
N ARG A 217 -7.89 -12.42 -21.30
CA ARG A 217 -7.04 -13.63 -21.25
C ARG A 217 -7.08 -14.33 -19.89
N PHE A 218 -7.58 -13.66 -18.85
CA PHE A 218 -7.75 -14.20 -17.50
C PHE A 218 -8.54 -15.52 -17.46
N SER A 219 -9.51 -15.70 -18.36
CA SER A 219 -10.30 -16.95 -18.40
C SER A 219 -9.57 -18.12 -19.06
N LYS A 220 -8.44 -17.88 -19.76
CA LYS A 220 -7.75 -18.89 -20.57
C LYS A 220 -6.37 -19.29 -20.05
N ILE A 221 -5.81 -18.59 -19.07
CA ILE A 221 -4.42 -18.80 -18.63
C ILE A 221 -4.36 -19.05 -17.12
N THR A 222 -4.67 -20.28 -16.73
CA THR A 222 -4.38 -20.85 -15.41
C THR A 222 -2.95 -21.41 -15.32
N GLY A 223 -1.97 -20.80 -16.02
CA GLY A 223 -0.62 -21.40 -16.08
C GLY A 223 0.56 -20.59 -16.66
N GLY A 224 0.39 -19.33 -17.06
CA GLY A 224 1.47 -18.51 -17.63
C GLY A 224 1.73 -17.27 -16.80
N PHE A 225 2.99 -17.04 -16.43
CA PHE A 225 3.46 -15.85 -15.71
C PHE A 225 3.00 -14.56 -16.41
N PRO A 226 2.24 -13.67 -15.75
CA PRO A 226 2.09 -12.32 -16.24
C PRO A 226 3.42 -11.58 -15.97
N GLN A 227 4.06 -11.09 -17.02
CA GLN A 227 5.14 -10.11 -16.90
C GLN A 227 4.63 -8.96 -16.04
N MET A 228 5.26 -8.71 -14.90
CA MET A 228 4.92 -7.57 -14.05
C MET A 228 5.19 -6.29 -14.84
N THR A 229 4.13 -5.67 -15.36
CA THR A 229 4.19 -4.34 -15.96
C THR A 229 4.56 -3.34 -14.87
N ASP A 230 5.78 -2.81 -14.91
CA ASP A 230 6.31 -1.70 -14.09
C ASP A 230 5.96 -1.76 -12.58
N PRO A 231 6.85 -2.30 -11.71
CA PRO A 231 6.58 -2.53 -10.28
C PRO A 231 6.24 -1.27 -9.46
N PHE A 232 6.33 -0.09 -10.08
CA PHE A 232 6.03 1.19 -9.46
C PHE A 232 4.75 1.87 -9.93
N ARG A 233 4.01 1.22 -10.83
CA ARG A 233 2.64 1.62 -11.18
C ARG A 233 1.64 0.86 -10.32
N ASN A 234 0.64 1.57 -9.83
CA ASN A 234 -0.53 0.95 -9.22
C ASN A 234 -1.38 0.34 -10.34
N ALA A 235 -1.49 -0.98 -10.39
CA ALA A 235 -2.41 -1.64 -11.30
C ALA A 235 -3.87 -1.33 -10.90
N PRO A 236 -4.83 -1.36 -11.85
CA PRO A 236 -6.24 -1.27 -11.51
C PRO A 236 -6.63 -2.43 -10.58
N THR A 237 -7.55 -2.15 -9.66
CA THR A 237 -8.01 -3.11 -8.65
C THR A 237 -9.53 -3.12 -8.57
N LEU A 238 -10.10 -4.29 -8.30
CA LEU A 238 -11.51 -4.48 -8.01
C LEU A 238 -11.65 -5.40 -6.80
N GLU A 239 -12.24 -4.91 -5.73
CA GLU A 239 -12.50 -5.67 -4.50
C GLU A 239 -14.01 -5.78 -4.28
N VAL A 240 -14.48 -6.98 -3.97
CA VAL A 240 -15.85 -7.25 -3.56
C VAL A 240 -15.80 -7.97 -2.23
N GLY A 241 -16.62 -7.54 -1.29
CA GLY A 241 -16.62 -8.16 0.02
C GLY A 241 -17.90 -7.93 0.79
N TYR A 242 -17.95 -8.61 1.93
CA TYR A 242 -19.03 -8.50 2.89
C TYR A 242 -18.41 -8.40 4.28
N ALA A 243 -18.80 -7.34 5.00
CA ALA A 243 -18.42 -7.10 6.38
C ALA A 243 -19.62 -7.39 7.30
N PHE A 244 -19.47 -8.36 8.18
CA PHE A 244 -20.47 -8.72 9.18
C PHE A 244 -20.21 -7.94 10.47
N GLY A 245 -21.28 -7.38 11.01
CA GLY A 245 -21.23 -6.51 12.18
C GLY A 245 -22.01 -5.22 11.94
N SER A 246 -22.34 -4.55 13.05
CA SER A 246 -23.19 -3.37 13.07
C SER A 246 -22.52 -2.06 12.62
N HIS A 247 -21.27 -2.13 12.16
CA HIS A 247 -20.44 -0.95 11.95
C HIS A 247 -20.77 -0.33 10.59
N ARG A 248 -21.20 0.93 10.61
CA ARG A 248 -21.37 1.71 9.38
C ARG A 248 -20.00 2.01 8.79
N MET A 249 -19.84 1.69 7.51
CA MET A 249 -18.60 1.88 6.76
C MET A 249 -18.75 3.07 5.81
N GLY A 250 -17.65 3.45 5.15
CA GLY A 250 -17.63 4.48 4.12
C GLY A 250 -17.29 5.89 4.60
N VAL A 251 -17.17 6.82 3.64
CA VAL A 251 -16.76 8.24 3.85
C VAL A 251 -17.67 8.92 4.87
N GLN A 252 -18.96 8.60 4.84
CA GLN A 252 -19.96 9.15 5.75
C GLN A 252 -19.75 8.74 7.22
N SER A 253 -19.07 7.62 7.44
CA SER A 253 -18.71 7.07 8.76
C SER A 253 -17.22 7.26 9.07
N GLU A 254 -16.56 8.21 8.39
CA GLU A 254 -15.11 8.49 8.51
C GLU A 254 -14.18 7.34 8.11
N ARG A 255 -14.73 6.31 7.44
CA ARG A 255 -14.00 5.12 6.98
C ARG A 255 -14.11 4.99 5.46
N PRO A 256 -13.56 5.94 4.69
CA PRO A 256 -13.65 5.94 3.23
C PRO A 256 -13.02 4.69 2.61
N PHE A 257 -13.75 3.99 1.73
CA PHE A 257 -13.24 2.81 1.03
C PHE A 257 -12.20 3.16 -0.03
N THR A 258 -12.35 4.34 -0.63
CA THR A 258 -11.47 4.83 -1.69
C THR A 258 -10.15 5.41 -1.17
N LYS A 259 -10.02 5.62 0.14
CA LYS A 259 -8.77 6.07 0.77
C LYS A 259 -7.87 4.87 1.02
N PRO A 260 -6.52 5.01 1.00
CA PRO A 260 -5.65 3.96 1.51
C PRO A 260 -6.12 3.58 2.91
N ALA A 261 -6.66 2.37 3.05
CA ALA A 261 -7.23 1.94 4.30
C ALA A 261 -6.13 1.95 5.36
N ASP A 262 -6.42 2.55 6.51
CA ASP A 262 -5.57 2.39 7.69
C ASP A 262 -5.60 0.90 8.06
N ARG A 263 -4.61 0.16 7.55
CA ARG A 263 -4.45 -1.28 7.71
C ARG A 263 -3.45 -1.56 8.84
N GLY A 264 -3.35 -2.81 9.26
CA GLY A 264 -2.54 -3.16 10.43
C GLY A 264 -3.22 -2.80 11.75
N VAL A 265 -2.43 -2.73 12.82
CA VAL A 265 -2.92 -2.34 14.16
C VAL A 265 -3.59 -0.96 14.18
N ARG A 266 -3.20 -0.07 13.26
CA ARG A 266 -3.83 1.25 13.13
C ARG A 266 -5.30 1.17 12.75
N GLY A 267 -5.69 0.20 11.93
CA GLY A 267 -7.09 -0.04 11.57
C GLY A 267 -7.94 -0.54 12.74
N MET A 268 -7.32 -0.99 13.84
CA MET A 268 -8.03 -1.41 15.04
C MET A 268 -8.28 -0.24 16.02
N ASP A 269 -7.63 0.92 15.83
CA ASP A 269 -7.77 2.05 16.76
C ASP A 269 -9.20 2.57 16.84
N CYS A 270 -9.91 2.56 15.71
CA CYS A 270 -11.31 2.96 15.60
C CYS A 270 -12.26 1.91 16.16
N ASP A 271 -11.88 0.62 16.09
CA ASP A 271 -12.69 -0.51 16.57
C ASP A 271 -12.51 -0.78 18.08
N LEU A 272 -11.44 -0.24 18.70
CA LEU A 272 -11.15 -0.44 20.12
C LEU A 272 -12.21 0.21 21.02
N ASP A 273 -12.84 1.27 20.52
CA ASP A 273 -13.79 2.07 21.28
C ASP A 273 -15.24 1.58 21.08
N ASP A 274 -15.46 0.67 20.13
CA ASP A 274 -16.73 0.00 19.89
C ASP A 274 -16.92 -1.19 20.84
N ASN A 275 -17.97 -1.12 21.65
CA ASN A 275 -18.29 -2.10 22.69
C ASN A 275 -19.00 -3.36 22.14
N ASP A 276 -18.84 -3.65 20.85
CA ASP A 276 -19.56 -4.73 20.18
C ASP A 276 -19.06 -6.09 20.70
N ARG A 277 -20.00 -6.92 21.18
CA ARG A 277 -19.71 -8.22 21.82
C ARG A 277 -19.53 -9.32 20.77
N THR A 278 -20.18 -9.17 19.62
CA THR A 278 -20.01 -10.02 18.44
C THR A 278 -18.81 -9.51 17.64
N GLY A 279 -17.75 -10.31 17.59
CA GLY A 279 -16.54 -9.93 16.87
C GLY A 279 -16.82 -9.74 15.37
N PRO A 280 -16.47 -8.60 14.75
CA PRO A 280 -16.74 -8.39 13.34
C PRO A 280 -15.87 -9.31 12.49
N TRP A 281 -16.45 -9.80 11.40
CA TRP A 281 -15.73 -10.58 10.40
C TRP A 281 -15.95 -9.98 9.02
N THR A 282 -14.90 -9.93 8.21
CA THR A 282 -14.97 -9.40 6.86
C THR A 282 -14.36 -10.42 5.91
N VAL A 283 -15.12 -10.80 4.89
CA VAL A 283 -14.65 -11.63 3.78
C VAL A 283 -14.61 -10.76 2.54
N SER A 284 -13.49 -10.71 1.85
CA SER A 284 -13.40 -10.03 0.55
C SER A 284 -12.55 -10.81 -0.45
N ALA A 285 -12.80 -10.54 -1.73
CA ALA A 285 -12.03 -11.04 -2.85
C ALA A 285 -11.62 -9.84 -3.72
N GLY A 286 -10.34 -9.74 -4.02
CA GLY A 286 -9.73 -8.69 -4.81
C GLY A 286 -9.15 -9.23 -6.11
N LEU A 287 -9.29 -8.47 -7.18
CA LEU A 287 -8.75 -8.73 -8.50
C LEU A 287 -7.84 -7.57 -8.90
N SER A 288 -6.69 -7.88 -9.48
CA SER A 288 -5.78 -6.91 -10.09
C SER A 288 -5.09 -7.54 -11.31
N SER A 289 -4.21 -6.80 -11.98
CA SER A 289 -3.50 -7.26 -13.17
C SER A 289 -2.75 -8.58 -12.89
N GLY A 290 -3.24 -9.68 -13.48
CA GLY A 290 -2.66 -11.02 -13.36
C GLY A 290 -2.76 -11.68 -11.98
N VAL A 291 -3.49 -11.10 -11.03
CA VAL A 291 -3.58 -11.61 -9.64
C VAL A 291 -5.01 -11.57 -9.13
N ALA A 292 -5.48 -12.69 -8.59
CA ALA A 292 -6.68 -12.72 -7.75
C ALA A 292 -6.26 -13.08 -6.32
N ALA A 293 -6.82 -12.36 -5.36
CA ALA A 293 -6.55 -12.54 -3.94
C ALA A 293 -7.86 -12.65 -3.16
N THR A 294 -7.84 -13.45 -2.10
CA THR A 294 -8.96 -13.61 -1.17
C THR A 294 -8.50 -13.25 0.23
N TYR A 295 -9.37 -12.58 0.98
CA TYR A 295 -9.09 -12.05 2.31
C TYR A 295 -10.18 -12.49 3.28
N LEU A 296 -9.76 -12.93 4.45
CA LEU A 296 -10.62 -13.25 5.58
C LEU A 296 -10.04 -12.57 6.81
N ARG A 297 -10.81 -11.68 7.43
CA ARG A 297 -10.40 -10.95 8.62
C ARG A 297 -11.44 -11.11 9.71
N TYR A 298 -10.98 -11.39 10.92
CA TYR A 298 -11.81 -11.61 12.09
C TYR A 298 -11.25 -10.86 13.29
N GLY A 299 -12.05 -9.99 13.89
CA GLY A 299 -11.69 -9.22 15.09
C GLY A 299 -12.55 -9.62 16.29
N ARG A 300 -11.99 -9.61 17.50
CA ARG A 300 -12.74 -9.83 18.74
C ARG A 300 -12.12 -9.10 19.92
N ASN A 301 -12.97 -8.63 20.84
CA ASN A 301 -12.57 -8.14 22.15
C ASN A 301 -12.29 -9.34 23.09
N LEU A 302 -11.04 -9.52 23.50
CA LEU A 302 -10.60 -10.54 24.46
C LEU A 302 -10.62 -9.99 25.90
N PHE A 303 -10.74 -10.90 26.86
CA PHE A 303 -10.66 -10.66 28.31
C PHE A 303 -11.71 -9.71 28.90
N SER A 304 -12.79 -9.40 28.16
CA SER A 304 -13.91 -8.58 28.66
C SER A 304 -14.61 -9.16 29.91
N LEU A 305 -14.49 -10.46 30.13
CA LEU A 305 -15.08 -11.18 31.27
C LEU A 305 -14.12 -11.40 32.46
N LEU A 306 -12.80 -11.30 32.27
CA LEU A 306 -11.80 -11.71 33.26
C LEU A 306 -11.14 -10.53 34.02
N ALA A 307 -11.28 -9.29 33.53
CA ALA A 307 -10.58 -8.14 34.10
C ALA A 307 -11.51 -7.21 34.90
N ARG A 308 -11.96 -7.64 36.08
CA ARG A 308 -12.37 -6.71 37.15
C ARG A 308 -11.12 -6.30 37.94
N ASN A 309 -10.50 -5.19 37.54
CA ASN A 309 -9.48 -4.57 38.38
C ASN A 309 -10.13 -3.91 39.60
N TYR A 310 -9.42 -3.86 40.74
CA TYR A 310 -9.83 -3.24 42.02
C TYR A 310 -10.24 -1.75 41.93
N HIS A 311 -10.10 -1.11 40.76
CA HIS A 311 -10.52 0.27 40.46
C HIS A 311 -11.63 0.38 39.39
N GLY A 312 -12.40 -0.68 39.12
CA GLY A 312 -13.65 -0.60 38.34
C GLY A 312 -13.50 -0.36 36.83
N LYS A 313 -12.29 -0.30 36.28
CA LYS A 313 -12.07 -0.21 34.81
C LYS A 313 -11.73 -1.57 34.21
N GLN A 314 -12.58 -2.02 33.29
CA GLN A 314 -12.34 -3.20 32.45
C GLN A 314 -11.19 -2.92 31.48
N SER A 315 -10.13 -3.72 31.52
CA SER A 315 -9.07 -3.67 30.51
C SER A 315 -9.35 -4.71 29.43
N THR A 316 -9.89 -4.29 28.30
CA THR A 316 -10.12 -5.13 27.12
C THR A 316 -8.90 -5.08 26.19
N ILE A 317 -8.62 -6.21 25.54
CA ILE A 317 -7.62 -6.28 24.46
C ILE A 317 -8.38 -6.61 23.19
N ARG A 318 -8.31 -5.75 22.17
CA ARG A 318 -8.83 -6.08 20.84
C ARG A 318 -7.79 -6.97 20.16
N ALA A 319 -8.21 -8.15 19.73
CA ALA A 319 -7.38 -9.04 18.92
C ALA A 319 -8.00 -9.20 17.53
N GLU A 320 -7.17 -9.41 16.53
CA GLU A 320 -7.60 -9.57 15.16
C GLU A 320 -6.69 -10.55 14.42
N ILE A 321 -7.29 -11.37 13.56
CA ILE A 321 -6.60 -12.31 12.68
C ILE A 321 -6.99 -11.97 11.25
N GLU A 322 -6.00 -11.82 10.37
CA GLU A 322 -6.19 -11.64 8.93
C GLU A 322 -5.47 -12.77 8.19
N LEU A 323 -6.20 -13.42 7.30
CA LEU A 323 -5.75 -14.47 6.41
C LEU A 323 -5.89 -13.99 4.97
N ALA A 324 -4.84 -14.08 4.17
CA ALA A 324 -4.94 -13.78 2.75
C ALA A 324 -4.21 -14.81 1.89
N SER A 325 -4.76 -15.08 0.72
CA SER A 325 -4.18 -16.00 -0.26
C SER A 325 -4.33 -15.45 -1.67
N SER A 326 -3.38 -15.75 -2.55
CA SER A 326 -3.31 -15.26 -3.92
C SER A 326 -3.10 -16.40 -4.92
N THR A 327 -3.56 -16.21 -6.16
CA THR A 327 -3.35 -17.15 -7.29
C THR A 327 -1.88 -17.40 -7.60
N GLN A 328 -0.98 -16.48 -7.21
CA GLN A 328 0.47 -16.63 -7.34
C GLN A 328 1.09 -17.54 -6.25
N ARG A 329 0.26 -18.21 -5.42
CA ARG A 329 0.65 -19.04 -4.27
C ARG A 329 1.31 -18.27 -3.13
N ASP A 330 1.10 -16.96 -3.10
CA ASP A 330 1.40 -16.16 -1.93
C ASP A 330 0.32 -16.39 -0.86
N PHE A 331 0.77 -16.52 0.38
CA PHE A 331 -0.06 -16.70 1.54
C PHE A 331 0.40 -15.75 2.63
N PHE A 332 -0.55 -15.20 3.38
CA PHE A 332 -0.28 -14.27 4.45
C PHE A 332 -1.19 -14.56 5.63
N LEU A 333 -0.62 -14.54 6.83
CA LEU A 333 -1.35 -14.62 8.09
C LEU A 333 -0.84 -13.53 9.03
N ALA A 334 -1.71 -12.60 9.42
CA ALA A 334 -1.42 -11.60 10.44
C ALA A 334 -2.25 -11.83 11.70
N PHE A 335 -1.57 -11.73 12.83
CA PHE A 335 -2.16 -11.60 14.15
C PHE A 335 -1.90 -10.20 14.69
N ARG A 336 -2.93 -9.53 15.19
CA ARG A 336 -2.83 -8.17 15.72
C ARG A 336 -3.51 -8.09 17.08
N ALA A 337 -2.92 -7.31 17.97
CA ALA A 337 -3.47 -7.03 19.29
C ALA A 337 -3.30 -5.55 19.60
N LEU A 338 -4.36 -4.91 20.13
CA LEU A 338 -4.35 -3.52 20.55
C LEU A 338 -4.97 -3.41 21.95
N LYS A 339 -4.28 -2.70 22.84
CA LYS A 339 -4.70 -2.48 24.23
C LYS A 339 -4.64 -1.00 24.58
N ARG A 340 -5.69 -0.50 25.23
CA ARG A 340 -5.68 0.82 25.87
C ARG A 340 -4.90 0.73 27.19
N ILE A 341 -3.72 1.32 27.27
CA ILE A 341 -2.86 1.31 28.47
C ILE A 341 -3.22 2.47 29.42
N GLY A 342 -3.64 3.61 28.87
CA GLY A 342 -4.03 4.80 29.65
C GLY A 342 -5.23 5.53 29.08
N LYS A 343 -5.63 6.64 29.71
CA LYS A 343 -6.78 7.45 29.24
C LYS A 343 -6.62 7.91 27.78
N PHE A 344 -5.39 8.23 27.41
CA PHE A 344 -5.04 8.76 26.09
C PHE A 344 -3.95 7.95 25.38
N SER A 345 -3.57 6.77 25.91
CA SER A 345 -2.46 5.97 25.40
C SER A 345 -2.93 4.58 24.99
N LYS A 346 -2.64 4.19 23.74
CA LYS A 346 -2.89 2.85 23.20
C LYS A 346 -1.55 2.24 22.79
N ALA A 347 -1.41 0.92 22.96
CA ALA A 347 -0.26 0.18 22.46
C ALA A 347 -0.73 -1.12 21.83
N GLY A 348 -0.07 -1.52 20.76
CA GLY A 348 -0.41 -2.73 20.04
C GLY A 348 0.79 -3.41 19.44
N LEU A 349 0.55 -4.65 19.03
CA LEU A 349 1.53 -5.55 18.46
C LEU A 349 0.90 -6.25 17.26
N GLU A 350 1.68 -6.40 16.21
CA GLU A 350 1.31 -7.09 14.99
C GLU A 350 2.39 -8.10 14.62
N LEU A 351 1.99 -9.34 14.42
CA LEU A 351 2.83 -10.43 13.95
C LEU A 351 2.27 -10.91 12.62
N GLY A 352 2.99 -10.67 11.53
CA GLY A 352 2.61 -11.20 10.22
C GLY A 352 3.60 -12.23 9.70
N LEU A 353 3.03 -13.27 9.12
CA LEU A 353 3.70 -14.47 8.64
C LEU A 353 3.47 -14.58 7.14
N THR A 354 4.57 -14.55 6.39
CA THR A 354 4.64 -14.89 4.97
C THR A 354 5.43 -16.20 4.85
N PRO A 355 5.25 -17.03 3.79
CA PRO A 355 6.11 -18.18 3.49
C PRO A 355 7.62 -17.96 3.69
N ASN A 356 8.10 -16.74 3.43
CA ASN A 356 9.53 -16.41 3.47
C ASN A 356 9.94 -15.60 4.69
N ASN A 357 9.06 -14.81 5.31
CA ASN A 357 9.45 -13.86 6.36
C ASN A 357 8.44 -13.78 7.51
N VAL A 358 8.95 -13.35 8.65
CA VAL A 358 8.16 -13.00 9.83
C VAL A 358 8.40 -11.54 10.18
N HIS A 359 7.30 -10.78 10.23
CA HIS A 359 7.28 -9.36 10.54
C HIS A 359 6.64 -9.15 11.89
N LEU A 360 7.28 -8.34 12.73
CA LEU A 360 6.76 -7.90 14.03
C LEU A 360 6.66 -6.38 14.00
N SER A 361 5.47 -5.81 14.12
CA SER A 361 5.28 -4.36 14.21
C SER A 361 4.80 -3.98 15.60
N LEU A 362 5.52 -3.04 16.22
CA LEU A 362 5.13 -2.43 17.49
C LEU A 362 4.41 -1.11 17.20
N TYR A 363 3.28 -0.90 17.87
CA TYR A 363 2.45 0.28 17.71
C TYR A 363 2.25 0.99 19.03
N TRP A 364 2.35 2.32 19.01
CA TRP A 364 2.02 3.17 20.13
C TRP A 364 1.32 4.44 19.65
N SER A 365 0.29 4.87 20.38
CA SER A 365 -0.36 6.15 20.13
C SER A 365 -0.70 6.90 21.41
N ARG A 366 -0.49 8.22 21.41
CA ARG A 366 -0.83 9.12 22.51
C ARG A 366 -1.11 10.54 22.03
N LEU A 367 -2.26 11.12 22.43
CA LEU A 367 -2.58 12.54 22.17
C LEU A 367 -2.39 12.97 20.70
N GLY A 368 -2.78 12.11 19.75
CA GLY A 368 -2.63 12.37 18.31
C GLY A 368 -1.27 12.00 17.72
N GLN A 369 -0.26 11.73 18.56
CA GLN A 369 1.02 11.16 18.12
C GLN A 369 0.87 9.66 17.90
N ARG A 370 1.44 9.17 16.82
CA ARG A 370 1.46 7.75 16.46
C ARG A 370 2.86 7.34 16.02
N ILE A 371 3.35 6.25 16.62
CA ILE A 371 4.63 5.64 16.32
C ILE A 371 4.37 4.19 15.95
N SER A 372 4.88 3.78 14.79
CA SER A 372 4.89 2.38 14.36
C SER A 372 6.30 1.97 13.99
N LEU A 373 6.74 0.84 14.55
CA LEU A 373 8.08 0.29 14.40
C LEU A 373 7.97 -1.16 13.90
N PRO A 374 7.95 -1.38 12.57
CA PRO A 374 8.15 -2.69 11.97
C PRO A 374 9.60 -3.19 12.17
N ILE A 375 9.70 -4.40 12.71
CA ILE A 375 10.90 -5.17 13.01
C ILE A 375 10.80 -6.48 12.23
N LEU A 376 11.79 -6.75 11.37
CA LEU A 376 11.89 -8.06 10.74
C LEU A 376 12.60 -9.05 11.66
N VAL A 377 11.91 -10.16 11.98
CA VAL A 377 12.39 -11.14 12.97
C VAL A 377 13.16 -12.28 12.33
N ALA A 378 12.70 -12.83 11.19
CA ALA A 378 13.38 -13.95 10.53
C ALA A 378 13.10 -14.04 9.02
N ARG A 379 14.06 -14.60 8.25
CA ARG A 379 14.01 -14.78 6.78
C ARG A 379 13.81 -16.23 6.32
N LYS A 380 13.42 -17.15 7.20
CA LYS A 380 13.22 -18.59 6.87
C LYS A 380 12.58 -19.30 8.05
N ILE A 381 11.29 -19.63 7.99
CA ILE A 381 10.67 -20.42 9.07
C ILE A 381 9.82 -21.62 8.61
N LEU A 382 9.33 -21.71 7.37
CA LEU A 382 8.46 -22.86 7.04
C LEU A 382 9.15 -23.91 6.17
N PRO A 383 9.42 -25.13 6.69
CA PRO A 383 9.61 -26.29 5.83
C PRO A 383 8.33 -26.44 5.01
N ARG A 384 8.46 -26.58 3.69
CA ARG A 384 7.33 -26.86 2.81
C ARG A 384 6.57 -28.04 3.39
N LEU A 385 5.30 -27.82 3.79
CA LEU A 385 4.36 -28.92 4.01
C LEU A 385 4.38 -29.76 2.74
N SER A 386 4.93 -30.95 2.88
CA SER A 386 5.17 -31.88 1.80
C SER A 386 3.86 -32.13 1.08
N LYS A 387 3.81 -31.78 -0.20
CA LYS A 387 2.78 -32.31 -1.08
C LYS A 387 2.99 -33.82 -1.13
N THR A 388 1.91 -34.57 -1.00
CA THR A 388 1.87 -35.97 -1.41
C THR A 388 2.47 -36.06 -2.82
N PRO A 389 3.41 -36.99 -3.07
CA PRO A 389 4.07 -37.07 -4.36
C PRO A 389 3.04 -37.54 -5.38
N VAL A 390 2.55 -36.61 -6.19
CA VAL A 390 2.02 -36.96 -7.51
C VAL A 390 3.20 -37.60 -8.23
N LYS A 391 3.09 -38.90 -8.55
CA LYS A 391 4.06 -39.66 -9.36
C LYS A 391 4.18 -38.98 -10.73
N LYS A 392 5.01 -37.95 -10.81
CA LYS A 392 5.63 -37.47 -12.05
C LYS A 392 7.06 -37.97 -12.00
N THR A 393 7.50 -38.56 -13.11
CA THR A 393 8.89 -38.95 -13.35
C THR A 393 9.81 -37.82 -12.89
N PRO A 394 10.79 -38.07 -11.99
CA PRO A 394 11.63 -37.00 -11.49
C PRO A 394 12.34 -36.34 -12.68
N PRO A 395 12.26 -35.00 -12.84
CA PRO A 395 13.03 -34.31 -13.87
C PRO A 395 14.51 -34.59 -13.64
N SER A 396 15.27 -34.69 -14.74
CA SER A 396 16.72 -34.89 -14.64
C SER A 396 17.37 -33.75 -13.84
N LEU A 397 18.46 -34.04 -13.12
CA LEU A 397 19.22 -33.04 -12.34
C LEU A 397 19.55 -31.76 -13.15
N SER A 398 19.72 -31.92 -14.46
CA SER A 398 19.97 -30.82 -15.41
C SER A 398 18.76 -29.88 -15.59
N GLU A 399 17.54 -30.42 -15.67
CA GLU A 399 16.32 -29.62 -15.82
C GLU A 399 16.00 -28.83 -14.55
N ASP A 400 16.20 -29.42 -13.37
CA ASP A 400 15.99 -28.73 -12.10
C ASP A 400 17.01 -27.60 -11.89
N LEU A 401 18.25 -27.82 -12.33
CA LEU A 401 19.29 -26.78 -12.30
C LEU A 401 18.96 -25.64 -13.26
N GLN A 402 18.53 -25.94 -14.49
CA GLN A 402 18.11 -24.93 -15.48
C GLN A 402 16.89 -24.13 -14.98
N ARG A 403 15.90 -24.80 -14.38
CA ARG A 403 14.74 -24.12 -13.76
C ARG A 403 15.17 -23.22 -12.60
N TYR A 404 16.12 -23.66 -11.79
CA TYR A 404 16.67 -22.85 -10.70
C TYR A 404 17.38 -21.60 -11.24
N ILE A 405 18.25 -21.77 -12.25
CA ILE A 405 18.97 -20.67 -12.90
C ILE A 405 17.99 -19.69 -13.55
N GLY A 406 17.03 -20.20 -14.34
CA GLY A 406 16.02 -19.37 -15.00
C GLY A 406 15.17 -18.56 -14.03
N ARG A 407 14.77 -19.15 -12.90
CA ARG A 407 14.06 -18.42 -11.83
C ARG A 407 14.93 -17.31 -11.25
N ARG A 408 16.20 -17.59 -10.93
CA ARG A 408 17.12 -16.60 -10.35
C ARG A 408 17.46 -15.47 -11.31
N ARG A 409 17.57 -15.77 -12.61
CA ARG A 409 17.76 -14.78 -13.66
C ARG A 409 16.54 -13.85 -13.75
N ALA A 410 15.33 -14.41 -13.80
CA ALA A 410 14.10 -13.60 -13.83
C ALA A 410 13.96 -12.70 -12.59
N GLU A 411 14.24 -13.23 -11.38
CA GLU A 411 14.26 -12.43 -10.15
C GLU A 411 15.28 -11.27 -10.23
N ALA A 412 16.47 -11.50 -10.81
CA ALA A 412 17.50 -10.48 -10.95
C ALA A 412 17.17 -9.42 -12.02
N ASP A 413 16.56 -9.83 -13.13
CA ASP A 413 16.12 -8.94 -14.21
C ASP A 413 15.00 -8.00 -13.71
N GLU A 414 14.05 -8.51 -12.93
CA GLU A 414 13.03 -7.69 -12.25
C GLU A 414 13.68 -6.64 -11.35
N LEU A 415 14.60 -7.06 -10.48
CA LEU A 415 15.33 -6.15 -9.58
C LEU A 415 16.15 -5.10 -10.32
N THR A 416 16.68 -5.42 -11.49
CA THR A 416 17.45 -4.49 -12.31
C THR A 416 16.60 -3.30 -12.75
N VAL A 417 15.35 -3.54 -13.17
CA VAL A 417 14.40 -2.48 -13.55
C VAL A 417 14.13 -1.54 -12.35
N ILE A 418 13.95 -2.12 -11.17
CA ILE A 418 13.68 -1.39 -9.92
C ILE A 418 14.88 -0.51 -9.54
N LEU A 419 16.08 -1.06 -9.61
CA LEU A 419 17.31 -0.35 -9.26
C LEU A 419 17.65 0.75 -10.26
N ALA A 420 17.45 0.52 -11.57
CA ALA A 420 17.79 1.46 -12.63
C ALA A 420 17.17 2.86 -12.40
N THR A 421 15.91 2.90 -11.96
CA THR A 421 15.16 4.14 -11.71
C THR A 421 15.85 5.06 -10.70
N GLY A 422 16.47 4.50 -9.65
CA GLY A 422 17.20 5.27 -8.64
C GLY A 422 18.69 5.46 -8.98
N VAL A 423 19.28 4.52 -9.72
CA VAL A 423 20.71 4.48 -10.04
C VAL A 423 21.08 5.48 -11.13
N GLU A 424 20.27 5.62 -12.19
CA GLU A 424 20.59 6.50 -13.31
C GLU A 424 20.77 7.98 -12.90
N PRO A 425 19.86 8.60 -12.12
CA PRO A 425 20.07 9.98 -11.68
C PRO A 425 21.29 10.13 -10.77
N ARG A 426 21.60 9.12 -9.96
CA ARG A 426 22.75 9.11 -9.06
C ARG A 426 24.05 9.05 -9.85
N GLN A 427 24.17 8.10 -10.78
CA GLN A 427 25.34 7.95 -11.65
C GLN A 427 25.56 9.19 -12.54
N ASN A 428 24.48 9.84 -13.01
CA ASN A 428 24.62 11.10 -13.75
C ASN A 428 25.18 12.23 -12.89
N ARG A 429 24.81 12.34 -11.61
CA ARG A 429 25.41 13.31 -10.69
C ARG A 429 26.88 13.01 -10.43
N GLU A 430 27.22 11.74 -10.18
CA GLU A 430 28.61 11.31 -10.02
C GLU A 430 29.42 11.61 -11.29
N ARG A 431 28.85 11.38 -12.48
CA ARG A 431 29.50 11.68 -13.76
C ARG A 431 29.81 13.17 -13.93
N VAL A 432 28.86 14.04 -13.60
CA VAL A 432 29.06 15.51 -13.65
C VAL A 432 30.08 15.95 -12.60
N GLY A 433 30.04 15.35 -11.41
CA GLY A 433 30.96 15.65 -10.31
C GLY A 433 32.34 14.98 -10.41
N GLY A 434 32.61 14.20 -11.46
CA GLY A 434 33.86 13.43 -11.60
C GLY A 434 34.03 12.28 -10.59
N GLY A 435 32.95 11.87 -9.93
CA GLY A 435 32.89 10.75 -8.99
C GLY A 435 32.89 9.38 -9.67
N LEU A 436 32.60 8.34 -8.89
CA LEU A 436 32.64 6.95 -9.34
C LEU A 436 31.39 6.59 -10.18
N VAL A 437 31.62 6.18 -11.43
CA VAL A 437 30.59 5.77 -12.39
C VAL A 437 30.89 4.36 -12.86
N ILE A 438 29.91 3.47 -12.79
CA ILE A 438 30.08 2.07 -13.24
C ILE A 438 29.65 2.00 -14.70
N LEU A 439 30.54 1.54 -15.58
CA LEU A 439 30.28 1.42 -17.02
C LEU A 439 29.71 0.05 -17.39
N SER A 440 30.27 -1.00 -16.80
CA SER A 440 29.89 -2.39 -17.06
C SER A 440 30.32 -3.24 -15.87
N ALA A 441 29.46 -4.15 -15.41
CA ALA A 441 29.84 -5.17 -14.46
C ALA A 441 29.29 -6.53 -14.89
N LYS A 442 30.18 -7.51 -15.02
CA LYS A 442 29.87 -8.87 -15.49
C LYS A 442 30.28 -9.89 -14.44
N TYR A 443 29.37 -10.79 -14.08
CA TYR A 443 29.61 -11.85 -13.12
C TYR A 443 29.42 -13.22 -13.78
N GLY A 444 30.47 -14.02 -13.88
CA GLY A 444 30.40 -15.29 -14.59
C GLY A 444 31.68 -16.09 -14.50
N VAL A 445 31.74 -17.19 -15.24
CA VAL A 445 32.98 -17.97 -15.41
C VAL A 445 33.92 -17.18 -16.34
N ARG A 446 35.24 -17.28 -16.10
CA ARG A 446 36.24 -16.59 -16.93
C ARG A 446 36.21 -17.20 -18.34
N ASP A 447 36.20 -16.34 -19.36
CA ASP A 447 36.17 -16.72 -20.80
C ASP A 447 34.95 -17.58 -21.21
N ALA A 448 33.84 -17.42 -20.50
CA ALA A 448 32.63 -18.20 -20.71
C ALA A 448 31.73 -17.68 -21.85
N THR A 449 30.77 -18.51 -22.25
CA THR A 449 29.72 -18.11 -23.20
C THR A 449 28.80 -17.04 -22.57
N PRO A 450 28.14 -16.18 -23.35
CA PRO A 450 27.24 -15.14 -22.82
C PRO A 450 26.11 -15.69 -21.96
N ASP A 451 25.71 -16.96 -22.14
CA ASP A 451 24.69 -17.62 -21.31
C ASP A 451 25.18 -17.92 -19.88
N GLU A 452 26.50 -17.99 -19.68
CA GLU A 452 27.16 -18.23 -18.39
C GLU A 452 27.66 -16.93 -17.73
N ILE A 453 27.19 -15.78 -18.21
CA ILE A 453 27.56 -14.45 -17.71
C ILE A 453 26.30 -13.70 -17.29
N ALA A 454 26.25 -13.31 -16.02
CA ALA A 454 25.25 -12.40 -15.48
C ALA A 454 25.70 -10.95 -15.68
N ASP A 455 24.87 -10.14 -16.34
CA ASP A 455 25.02 -8.68 -16.32
C ASP A 455 24.53 -8.15 -14.97
N VAL A 456 25.43 -7.53 -14.23
CA VAL A 456 25.18 -6.99 -12.89
C VAL A 456 25.54 -5.51 -12.81
N THR A 457 25.57 -4.82 -13.95
CA THR A 457 26.01 -3.42 -14.07
C THR A 457 25.20 -2.50 -13.16
N ILE A 458 23.86 -2.55 -13.26
CA ILE A 458 22.97 -1.72 -12.46
C ILE A 458 23.03 -2.10 -10.97
N ALA A 459 23.17 -3.39 -10.68
CA ALA A 459 23.31 -3.89 -9.31
C ALA A 459 24.59 -3.36 -8.63
N VAL A 460 25.74 -3.41 -9.31
CA VAL A 460 27.00 -2.86 -8.82
C VAL A 460 26.92 -1.33 -8.73
N ALA A 461 26.33 -0.68 -9.72
CA ALA A 461 26.08 0.75 -9.72
C ALA A 461 25.23 1.22 -8.53
N ALA A 462 24.26 0.40 -8.09
CA ALA A 462 23.44 0.67 -6.92
C ALA A 462 24.21 0.63 -5.58
N LEU A 463 25.35 -0.06 -5.54
CA LEU A 463 26.20 -0.17 -4.35
C LEU A 463 27.17 1.02 -4.19
N VAL A 464 27.25 1.92 -5.17
CA VAL A 464 28.07 3.13 -5.06
C VAL A 464 27.44 4.05 -4.02
N ASP A 465 28.19 4.41 -2.99
CA ASP A 465 27.77 5.34 -1.94
C ASP A 465 28.82 6.42 -1.67
N GLY A 466 28.41 7.69 -1.72
CA GLY A 466 29.31 8.85 -1.55
C GLY A 466 30.54 8.82 -2.46
N GLY A 467 30.38 8.40 -3.72
CA GLY A 467 31.47 8.26 -4.67
C GLY A 467 32.39 7.06 -4.44
N ARG A 468 32.11 6.15 -3.49
CA ARG A 468 32.90 4.95 -3.17
C ARG A 468 32.09 3.68 -3.38
N LEU A 469 32.74 2.55 -3.60
CA LEU A 469 32.09 1.24 -3.59
C LEU A 469 32.90 0.22 -2.79
N VAL A 470 32.26 -0.45 -1.84
CA VAL A 470 32.89 -1.49 -1.02
C VAL A 470 32.00 -2.72 -0.94
N ILE A 471 32.49 -3.85 -1.45
CA ILE A 471 31.93 -5.18 -1.23
C ILE A 471 32.89 -5.92 -0.28
N PRO A 472 32.49 -6.16 0.98
CA PRO A 472 33.38 -6.76 1.99
C PRO A 472 33.87 -8.17 1.64
N LYS A 473 35.07 -8.51 2.11
CA LYS A 473 35.60 -9.87 2.06
C LYS A 473 34.67 -10.86 2.78
N GLY A 474 34.56 -12.07 2.26
CA GLY A 474 33.72 -13.15 2.83
C GLY A 474 32.28 -13.15 2.32
N MET A 475 31.83 -12.07 1.68
CA MET A 475 30.49 -11.99 1.09
C MET A 475 30.41 -12.81 -0.20
N ARG A 476 29.38 -13.66 -0.33
CA ARG A 476 29.11 -14.38 -1.59
C ARG A 476 28.47 -13.42 -2.59
N LYS A 477 29.19 -13.10 -3.67
CA LYS A 477 28.73 -12.17 -4.73
C LYS A 477 27.39 -12.61 -5.36
N SER A 478 27.17 -13.91 -5.55
CA SER A 478 25.88 -14.45 -6.04
C SER A 478 24.67 -14.26 -5.11
N ARG A 479 24.86 -13.74 -3.89
CA ARG A 479 23.77 -13.37 -2.97
C ARG A 479 23.55 -11.87 -2.87
N LEU A 480 24.29 -11.07 -3.64
CA LEU A 480 24.05 -9.63 -3.74
C LEU A 480 22.74 -9.37 -4.47
N LEU A 481 22.10 -8.25 -4.17
CA LEU A 481 20.84 -7.86 -4.83
C LEU A 481 21.11 -7.61 -6.32
N GLY A 482 20.26 -8.14 -7.21
CA GLY A 482 20.43 -8.04 -8.66
C GLY A 482 21.54 -8.95 -9.22
N PHE A 483 22.20 -9.76 -8.38
CA PHE A 483 23.09 -10.83 -8.83
C PHE A 483 22.33 -12.15 -8.91
N TRP A 484 22.70 -12.97 -9.88
CA TRP A 484 22.33 -14.38 -9.94
C TRP A 484 23.56 -15.23 -10.24
N ASP A 485 23.46 -16.54 -10.01
CA ASP A 485 24.55 -17.47 -10.29
C ASP A 485 24.32 -18.15 -11.65
N PRO A 486 25.07 -17.77 -12.70
CA PRO A 486 24.89 -18.33 -14.03
C PRO A 486 25.46 -19.73 -14.21
N ALA A 487 26.44 -20.11 -13.39
CA ALA A 487 27.09 -21.41 -13.46
C ALA A 487 27.29 -21.92 -12.02
N PRO A 488 26.25 -22.50 -11.40
CA PRO A 488 26.35 -23.07 -10.07
C PRO A 488 27.42 -24.17 -10.05
N MET A 489 28.14 -24.30 -8.93
CA MET A 489 29.27 -25.24 -8.73
C MET A 489 30.59 -24.83 -9.40
N THR A 490 30.59 -23.84 -10.30
CA THR A 490 31.80 -23.30 -10.93
C THR A 490 32.31 -22.04 -10.22
N SER A 491 33.62 -21.82 -10.25
CA SER A 491 34.23 -20.59 -9.77
C SER A 491 33.90 -19.43 -10.71
N LYS A 492 33.52 -18.29 -10.12
CA LYS A 492 33.08 -17.11 -10.87
C LYS A 492 33.85 -15.88 -10.45
N VAL A 493 34.06 -15.00 -11.41
CA VAL A 493 34.73 -13.72 -11.27
C VAL A 493 33.75 -12.59 -11.54
N LEU A 494 33.92 -11.48 -10.83
CA LEU A 494 33.23 -10.22 -11.08
C LEU A 494 34.22 -9.28 -11.76
N ASN A 495 33.93 -8.91 -13.00
CA ASN A 495 34.69 -7.93 -13.77
C ASN A 495 33.92 -6.61 -13.81
N VAL A 496 34.53 -5.53 -13.30
CA VAL A 496 33.92 -4.20 -13.21
C VAL A 496 34.77 -3.19 -13.97
N ARG A 497 34.15 -2.54 -14.96
CA ARG A 497 34.66 -1.35 -15.64
C ARG A 497 34.01 -0.11 -15.06
N TYR A 498 34.81 0.88 -14.69
CA TYR A 498 34.34 2.10 -14.06
C TYR A 498 35.16 3.32 -14.49
N ILE A 499 34.56 4.50 -14.35
CA ILE A 499 35.23 5.80 -14.48
C ILE A 499 35.30 6.43 -13.10
N HIS A 500 36.45 7.01 -12.77
CA HIS A 500 36.63 7.87 -11.60
C HIS A 500 37.59 9.00 -11.98
N GLN A 501 37.21 10.25 -11.70
CA GLN A 501 37.97 11.45 -12.09
C GLN A 501 38.32 11.47 -13.60
N GLY A 502 37.37 11.05 -14.44
CA GLY A 502 37.54 11.01 -15.91
C GLY A 502 38.46 9.91 -16.43
N ARG A 503 39.01 9.04 -15.58
CA ARG A 503 39.86 7.91 -15.99
C ARG A 503 39.09 6.60 -15.91
N GLU A 504 39.10 5.85 -17.00
CA GLU A 504 38.53 4.50 -17.04
C GLU A 504 39.51 3.48 -16.45
N LYS A 505 38.98 2.56 -15.65
CA LYS A 505 39.72 1.45 -15.02
C LYS A 505 38.87 0.18 -15.02
N THR A 506 39.56 -0.96 -15.00
CA THR A 506 38.94 -2.29 -14.91
C THR A 506 39.49 -3.03 -13.71
N VAL A 507 38.63 -3.68 -12.94
CA VAL A 507 39.00 -4.51 -11.79
C VAL A 507 38.29 -5.84 -11.86
N GLU A 508 39.02 -6.92 -11.63
CA GLU A 508 38.48 -8.28 -11.55
C GLU A 508 38.63 -8.82 -10.13
N VAL A 509 37.55 -9.38 -9.57
CA VAL A 509 37.52 -9.92 -8.21
C VAL A 509 36.84 -11.28 -8.19
N SER A 510 37.53 -12.27 -7.61
CA SER A 510 37.02 -13.63 -7.50
C SER A 510 36.04 -13.80 -6.33
N GLY A 511 35.11 -14.75 -6.47
CA GLY A 511 34.35 -15.37 -5.38
C GLY A 511 33.99 -14.48 -4.19
N ARG A 512 34.75 -14.60 -3.09
CA ARG A 512 34.52 -13.90 -1.80
C ARG A 512 35.54 -12.82 -1.48
N ASP A 513 36.38 -12.45 -2.45
CA ASP A 513 37.38 -11.41 -2.24
C ASP A 513 36.73 -10.03 -2.16
N GLU A 514 37.40 -9.11 -1.48
CA GLU A 514 36.94 -7.73 -1.32
C GLU A 514 37.00 -6.98 -2.66
N LEU A 515 35.95 -6.22 -2.97
CA LEU A 515 36.00 -5.22 -4.04
C LEU A 515 35.92 -3.85 -3.39
N LYS A 516 36.98 -3.04 -3.55
CA LYS A 516 37.03 -1.66 -3.09
C LYS A 516 37.37 -0.76 -4.27
N LEU A 517 36.44 0.12 -4.62
CA LEU A 517 36.63 1.16 -5.62
C LEU A 517 36.70 2.53 -4.92
N PRO A 518 37.54 3.45 -5.45
CA PRO A 518 37.78 4.77 -4.86
C PRO A 518 36.53 5.62 -4.73
#